data_AF-A0A3A9C7A6-F1
#
_entry.id   AF-A0A3A9C7A6-F1
#
_cell.length_a   1.000
_cell.length_b   1.000
_cell.length_c   1.000
_cell.angle_alpha   90.00
_cell.angle_beta   90.00
_cell.angle_gamma   90.00
#
_symmetry.space_group_name_H-M   'P 1'
#
loop_
_entity.id
_entity.type
_entity.pdbx_description
1 polymer ?
#
loop_
_entity_poly.entity_id
_entity_poly.type
_entity_poly.pdbx_seq_one_letter_code
_entity_poly.pdbx_strand_id
1 'polypeptide(L)'
;MYINNDIDYLKFLRDKEIIIFGAGIVGNKLLLNLVSRGYKVIAFCDNDSNKQNQKICDVKVISFEELCLQNNEGLMIIICSNFENMIKQQLLDANIYNFISVSQIDLGGGRSVL
;
A
#
# COMPACT_ATOMS: atom_id res chain seq x y z
N MET A 1 25.95 15.23 14.48
CA MET A 1 25.91 13.89 13.87
C MET A 1 24.45 13.46 13.89
N TYR A 2 23.73 13.68 12.79
CA TYR A 2 22.35 13.21 12.69
C TYR A 2 22.42 11.70 12.43
N ILE A 3 22.05 10.91 13.43
CA ILE A 3 21.81 9.49 13.22
C ILE A 3 20.52 9.45 12.41
N ASN A 4 20.61 9.22 11.11
CA ASN A 4 19.45 8.88 10.29
C ASN A 4 18.97 7.51 10.81
N ASN A 5 18.05 7.53 11.76
CA ASN A 5 17.22 6.38 12.08
C ASN A 5 16.16 6.27 10.99
N ASP A 6 16.58 5.93 9.76
CA ASP A 6 15.64 5.56 8.72
C ASP A 6 14.81 4.40 9.28
N ILE A 7 13.50 4.62 9.39
CA ILE A 7 12.57 3.58 9.83
C ILE A 7 12.66 2.46 8.79
N ASP A 8 13.08 1.27 9.23
CA ASP A 8 12.96 0.06 8.43
C ASP A 8 11.48 -0.28 8.30
N TYR A 9 10.83 0.30 7.28
CA TYR A 9 9.42 0.11 7.00
C TYR A 9 9.10 -1.36 6.75
N LEU A 10 10.02 -2.15 6.18
CA LEU A 10 9.80 -3.58 6.01
C LEU A 10 9.68 -4.29 7.35
N LYS A 11 10.58 -4.01 8.30
CA LYS A 11 10.47 -4.56 9.65
C LYS A 11 9.17 -4.12 10.32
N PHE A 12 8.79 -2.85 10.20
CA PHE A 12 7.54 -2.33 10.76
C PHE A 12 6.28 -3.00 10.17
N LEU A 13 6.28 -3.31 8.87
CA LEU A 13 5.17 -3.94 8.16
C LEU A 13 4.92 -5.40 8.57
N ARG A 14 5.86 -6.06 9.26
CA ARG A 14 5.73 -7.47 9.64
C ARG A 14 4.53 -7.76 10.52
N ASP A 15 4.17 -6.82 11.38
CA ASP A 15 3.07 -6.95 12.34
C ASP A 15 1.79 -6.24 11.86
N LYS A 16 1.71 -5.91 10.56
CA LYS A 16 0.60 -5.17 9.96
C LYS A 16 -0.13 -5.97 8.90
N GLU A 17 -1.44 -5.75 8.83
CA GLU A 17 -2.20 -6.02 7.61
C GLU A 17 -1.92 -4.90 6.61
N ILE A 18 -1.85 -5.26 5.33
CA ILE A 18 -1.47 -4.32 4.28
C ILE A 18 -2.61 -4.16 3.29
N ILE A 19 -2.96 -2.92 3.01
CA ILE A 19 -3.75 -2.55 1.83
C ILE A 19 -2.85 -1.81 0.85
N ILE A 20 -2.85 -2.24 -0.40
CA ILE A 20 -2.13 -1.58 -1.49
C ILE A 20 -3.09 -0.61 -2.19
N PHE A 21 -2.86 0.70 -2.06
CA PHE A 21 -3.65 1.72 -2.73
C PHE A 21 -3.11 1.98 -4.14
N GLY A 22 -3.78 1.39 -5.14
CA GLY A 22 -3.42 1.41 -6.56
C GLY A 22 -3.38 0.00 -7.15
N ALA A 23 -4.49 -0.46 -7.74
CA ALA A 23 -4.62 -1.77 -8.38
C ALA A 23 -4.13 -1.74 -9.84
N GLY A 24 -2.91 -1.27 -10.05
CA GLY A 24 -2.24 -1.18 -11.35
C GLY A 24 -1.05 -2.12 -11.48
N ILE A 25 -0.28 -1.99 -12.56
CA ILE A 25 0.91 -2.81 -12.81
C ILE A 25 1.91 -2.75 -11.63
N VAL A 26 2.14 -1.56 -11.08
CA VAL A 26 3.05 -1.38 -9.93
C VAL A 26 2.50 -2.05 -8.67
N GLY A 27 1.21 -1.89 -8.38
CA GLY A 27 0.56 -2.56 -7.25
C GLY A 27 0.63 -4.08 -7.35
N ASN A 28 0.44 -4.64 -8.55
CA ASN A 28 0.55 -6.09 -8.76
C ASN A 28 1.98 -6.60 -8.50
N LYS A 29 3.00 -5.87 -8.96
CA LYS A 29 4.40 -6.20 -8.68
C LYS A 29 4.70 -6.11 -7.18
N LEU A 30 4.18 -5.08 -6.50
CA LEU A 30 4.32 -4.92 -5.06
C LEU A 30 3.66 -6.07 -4.29
N LEU A 31 2.44 -6.48 -4.68
CA LEU A 31 1.75 -7.62 -4.09
C LEU A 31 2.61 -8.89 -4.14
N LEU A 32 3.08 -9.25 -5.33
CA LEU A 32 3.90 -10.46 -5.51
C LEU A 32 5.15 -10.42 -4.64
N ASN A 33 5.81 -9.25 -4.57
CA ASN A 33 7.00 -9.08 -3.75
C ASN A 33 6.69 -9.23 -2.25
N LEU A 34 5.66 -8.56 -1.74
CA LEU A 34 5.26 -8.63 -0.33
C LEU A 34 4.82 -10.05 0.07
N VAL A 35 3.97 -10.69 -0.72
CA VAL A 35 3.49 -12.05 -0.45
C VAL A 35 4.63 -13.06 -0.49
N SER A 36 5.55 -12.95 -1.47
CA SER A 36 6.72 -13.85 -1.55
C SER A 36 7.64 -13.76 -0.32
N ARG A 37 7.55 -12.66 0.43
CA ARG A 37 8.32 -12.41 1.66
C ARG A 37 7.52 -12.68 2.93
N GLY A 38 6.29 -13.15 2.81
CA GLY A 38 5.41 -13.50 3.93
C GLY A 38 4.70 -12.32 4.59
N TYR A 39 4.56 -11.18 3.91
CA TYR A 39 3.72 -10.08 4.39
C TYR A 39 2.23 -10.33 4.08
N LYS A 40 1.35 -9.86 4.97
CA LYS A 40 -0.09 -10.08 4.87
C LYS A 40 -0.78 -8.94 4.12
N VAL A 41 -0.91 -9.07 2.80
CA VAL A 41 -1.75 -8.16 1.98
C VAL A 41 -3.18 -8.67 1.98
N ILE A 42 -4.12 -7.84 2.45
CA ILE A 42 -5.53 -8.24 2.62
C ILE A 42 -6.44 -7.72 1.50
N ALA A 43 -6.09 -6.59 0.87
CA ALA A 43 -6.84 -6.01 -0.23
C ALA A 43 -5.98 -5.04 -1.07
N PHE A 44 -6.44 -4.76 -2.28
CA PHE A 44 -6.11 -3.52 -2.99
C PHE A 44 -7.22 -2.48 -2.75
N CYS A 45 -6.89 -1.20 -2.77
CA CYS A 45 -7.85 -0.11 -2.88
C CYS A 45 -7.60 0.65 -4.19
N ASP A 46 -8.66 0.97 -4.95
CA ASP A 46 -8.56 1.79 -6.15
C ASP A 46 -9.83 2.64 -6.33
N ASN A 47 -9.66 3.89 -6.75
CA ASN A 47 -10.77 4.81 -7.00
C ASN A 47 -11.48 4.50 -8.35
N ASP A 48 -10.87 3.69 -9.22
CA ASP A 48 -11.51 3.23 -10.46
C ASP A 48 -12.58 2.17 -10.15
N SER A 49 -13.84 2.57 -10.23
CA SER A 49 -15.00 1.70 -10.00
C SER A 49 -15.06 0.50 -10.94
N ASN A 50 -14.42 0.56 -12.11
CA ASN A 50 -14.36 -0.59 -13.01
C ASN A 50 -13.51 -1.73 -12.43
N LYS A 51 -12.50 -1.41 -11.61
CA LYS A 51 -11.61 -2.40 -10.98
C LYS A 51 -12.17 -2.96 -9.69
N GLN A 52 -13.01 -2.20 -8.99
CA GLN A 52 -13.59 -2.61 -7.71
C GLN A 52 -14.39 -3.91 -7.87
N ASN A 53 -14.39 -4.73 -6.82
CA ASN A 53 -14.96 -6.09 -6.79
C ASN A 53 -14.29 -7.11 -7.72
N GLN A 54 -13.28 -6.72 -8.50
CA GLN A 54 -12.40 -7.68 -9.16
C GLN A 54 -11.40 -8.28 -8.16
N LYS A 55 -10.76 -9.38 -8.57
CA LYS A 55 -9.65 -9.99 -7.84
C LYS A 55 -8.39 -9.96 -8.69
N ILE A 56 -7.28 -9.62 -8.05
CA ILE A 56 -5.93 -9.69 -8.63
C ILE A 56 -5.14 -10.66 -7.76
N CYS A 57 -4.71 -11.78 -8.32
CA CYS A 57 -4.03 -12.85 -7.56
C CYS A 57 -4.80 -13.22 -6.28
N ASP A 58 -6.12 -13.42 -6.41
CA ASP A 58 -7.07 -13.71 -5.32
C ASP A 58 -7.28 -12.61 -4.26
N VAL A 59 -6.58 -11.48 -4.37
CA VAL A 59 -6.76 -10.31 -3.50
C VAL A 59 -7.84 -9.39 -4.10
N LYS A 60 -8.87 -9.06 -3.31
CA LYS A 60 -9.99 -8.20 -3.74
C LYS A 60 -9.52 -6.76 -3.93
N VAL A 61 -10.04 -6.09 -4.95
CA VAL A 61 -9.99 -4.63 -5.09
C VAL A 61 -11.24 -4.03 -4.44
N ILE A 62 -11.03 -3.24 -3.38
CA ILE A 62 -12.08 -2.55 -2.62
C ILE A 62 -12.16 -1.07 -2.99
N SER A 63 -13.28 -0.45 -2.67
CA SER A 63 -13.45 1.00 -2.80
C SER A 63 -12.76 1.75 -1.65
N PHE A 64 -12.66 3.08 -1.78
CA PHE A 64 -12.15 3.93 -0.71
C PHE A 64 -13.05 3.89 0.55
N GLU A 65 -14.37 3.83 0.36
CA GLU A 65 -15.33 3.71 1.46
C GLU A 65 -15.14 2.40 2.23
N GLU A 66 -14.93 1.28 1.53
CA GLU A 66 -14.60 -0.01 2.14
C GLU A 66 -13.26 0.08 2.91
N LEU A 67 -12.24 0.77 2.38
CA LEU A 67 -10.97 0.99 3.08
C LEU A 67 -11.19 1.75 4.39
N CYS A 68 -11.97 2.84 4.36
CA CYS A 68 -12.28 3.63 5.56
C CYS A 68 -12.96 2.80 6.65
N LEU A 69 -13.86 1.89 6.27
CA LEU A 69 -14.55 0.99 7.22
C LEU A 69 -13.62 -0.07 7.81
N GLN A 70 -12.59 -0.48 7.08
CA GLN A 70 -11.61 -1.48 7.53
C GLN A 70 -10.45 -0.87 8.31
N ASN A 71 -10.28 0.46 8.25
CA ASN A 71 -9.11 1.12 8.83
C ASN A 71 -9.03 0.94 10.35
N ASN A 72 -7.88 0.48 10.83
CA ASN A 72 -7.61 0.24 12.24
C ASN A 72 -6.09 0.32 12.51
N GLU A 73 -5.69 0.30 13.78
CA GLU A 73 -4.28 0.44 14.19
C GLU A 73 -3.35 -0.67 13.65
N GLY A 74 -3.90 -1.86 13.37
CA GLY A 74 -3.19 -3.00 12.79
C GLY A 74 -2.98 -2.90 11.27
N LEU A 75 -3.59 -1.91 10.61
CA LEU A 75 -3.52 -1.73 9.16
C LEU A 75 -2.41 -0.76 8.77
N MET A 76 -1.76 -1.02 7.63
CA MET A 76 -0.91 -0.06 6.93
C MET A 76 -1.31 0.03 5.46
N ILE A 77 -1.39 1.26 4.94
CA ILE A 77 -1.73 1.54 3.54
C ILE A 77 -0.45 1.88 2.78
N ILE A 78 -0.18 1.17 1.69
CA ILE A 78 0.95 1.47 0.81
C ILE A 78 0.42 2.05 -0.49
N ILE A 79 0.73 3.32 -0.75
CA ILE A 79 0.31 4.04 -1.95
C ILE A 79 1.27 3.70 -3.09
N CYS A 80 0.71 3.21 -4.21
CA CYS A 80 1.46 2.89 -5.43
C CYS A 80 0.71 3.35 -6.68
N SER A 81 0.63 4.67 -6.86
CA SER A 81 -0.11 5.28 -7.96
C SER A 81 0.55 6.57 -8.43
N ASN A 82 0.40 6.90 -9.71
CA ASN A 82 0.82 8.20 -10.26
C ASN A 82 0.01 9.38 -9.68
N PHE A 83 -1.13 9.10 -9.04
CA PHE A 83 -1.97 10.08 -8.35
C PHE A 83 -1.66 10.15 -6.84
N GLU A 84 -0.42 9.83 -6.44
CA GLU A 84 -0.02 9.73 -5.03
C GLU A 84 -0.45 10.94 -4.18
N ASN A 85 -0.22 12.17 -4.65
CA ASN A 85 -0.57 13.38 -3.90
C ASN A 85 -2.09 13.50 -3.66
N MET A 86 -2.91 13.14 -4.65
CA MET A 86 -4.37 13.17 -4.50
C MET A 86 -4.84 12.09 -3.51
N ILE A 87 -4.24 10.89 -3.58
CA ILE A 87 -4.57 9.79 -2.66
C ILE A 87 -4.15 10.14 -1.24
N LYS A 88 -2.97 10.75 -1.04
CA LYS A 88 -2.54 11.25 0.27
C LYS A 88 -3.54 12.25 0.83
N GLN A 89 -3.96 13.24 0.03
CA GLN A 89 -4.95 14.21 0.47
C GLN A 89 -6.28 13.55 0.83
N GLN A 90 -6.76 12.60 0.00
CA GLN A 90 -7.97 11.82 0.24
C GLN A 90 -7.92 11.06 1.58
N LEU A 91 -6.77 10.45 1.91
CA LEU A 91 -6.56 9.77 3.19
C LEU A 91 -6.55 10.75 4.36
N LEU A 92 -5.85 11.88 4.21
CA LEU A 92 -5.77 12.92 5.24
C LEU A 92 -7.14 13.55 5.53
N ASP A 93 -7.93 13.83 4.50
CA ASP A 93 -9.29 14.38 4.61
C ASP A 93 -10.23 13.40 5.35
N ALA A 94 -9.95 12.09 5.26
CA ALA A 94 -10.64 11.04 6.00
C ALA A 94 -10.05 10.76 7.40
N ASN A 95 -9.07 11.57 7.87
CA ASN A 95 -8.33 11.37 9.12
C ASN A 95 -7.59 10.02 9.21
N ILE A 96 -7.09 9.52 8.08
CA ILE A 96 -6.29 8.30 7.98
C ILE A 96 -4.82 8.70 7.84
N TYR A 97 -3.97 8.24 8.76
CA TYR A 97 -2.56 8.64 8.84
C TYR A 97 -1.57 7.46 8.75
N ASN A 98 -2.08 6.22 8.78
CA ASN A 98 -1.32 4.98 8.66
C ASN A 98 -1.06 4.64 7.18
N PHE A 99 -0.34 5.51 6.48
CA PHE A 99 0.03 5.29 5.09
C PHE A 99 1.49 5.66 4.79
N ILE A 100 2.05 5.02 3.78
CA ILE A 100 3.36 5.31 3.19
C ILE A 100 3.31 5.22 1.67
N SER A 101 4.25 5.86 0.97
CA SER A 101 4.49 5.63 -0.45
C SER A 101 5.32 4.37 -0.65
N VAL A 102 5.09 3.65 -1.76
CA VAL A 102 5.96 2.54 -2.18
C VAL A 102 7.43 2.94 -2.28
N SER A 103 7.71 4.22 -2.59
CA SER A 103 9.06 4.77 -2.65
C SER A 103 9.80 4.78 -1.30
N GLN A 104 9.08 4.72 -0.19
CA GLN A 104 9.64 4.66 1.16
C GLN A 104 10.02 3.24 1.58
N ILE A 105 9.66 2.23 0.77
CA ILE A 105 9.94 0.82 1.06
C ILE A 105 11.14 0.39 0.21
N ASP A 106 12.27 0.14 0.86
CA ASP A 106 13.39 -0.50 0.18
C ASP A 106 13.12 -2.00 0.07
N LEU A 107 12.73 -2.44 -1.12
CA LEU A 107 12.51 -3.85 -1.41
C LEU A 107 13.80 -4.61 -1.76
N GLY A 108 14.99 -4.06 -1.54
CA GLY A 108 16.28 -4.72 -1.76
C GLY A 108 16.59 -4.97 -3.25
N GLY A 109 16.00 -4.16 -4.12
CA GLY A 109 16.12 -4.26 -5.57
C GLY A 109 16.99 -3.14 -6.13
N GLY A 110 18.31 -3.27 -6.02
CA GLY A 110 19.23 -2.44 -6.80
C GLY A 110 18.99 -2.64 -8.30
N ARG A 111 18.13 -1.79 -8.88
CA ARG A 111 18.10 -1.25 -10.26
C ARG A 111 16.69 -0.73 -10.53
N SER A 112 16.55 0.58 -10.45
CA SER A 112 15.55 1.30 -11.26
C SER A 112 15.80 0.95 -12.71
N VAL A 113 14.84 0.27 -13.33
CA VAL A 113 14.63 0.37 -14.77
C VAL A 113 13.21 0.91 -14.91
N LEU A 114 13.12 2.23 -14.78
CA LEU A 114 12.15 3.00 -15.56
C LEU A 114 12.54 2.87 -17.03
#